data_AF-A0A7S4RPE2-F1
#
_entry.id   AF-A0A7S4RPE2-F1
#
_cell.length_a   1.000
_cell.length_b   1.000
_cell.length_c   1.000
_cell.angle_alpha   90.00
_cell.angle_beta   90.00
_cell.angle_gamma   90.00
#
_symmetry.space_group_name_H-M   'P 1'
#
loop_
_entity.id
_entity.type
_entity.pdbx_description
1 polymer ?
#
loop_
_entity_poly.entity_id
_entity_poly.type
_entity_poly.pdbx_seq_one_letter_code
_entity_poly.pdbx_strand_id
1 'polypeptide(L)'
;SSEGKSVLDADEEEDHVSNLDNEAQQQQQPAAKEKDKSKQRKSRWGKDGNDAHSMNPPKSKDLHNNEAQNSKQKKIEHEQDSDSEQEYKEKKKKKKHQKEKYNDNDDENSIRKENWIRRDIIVRIISKKLRSGKYYKQKGVILKVMNKFTAQVELLDSKNAATTIEVDQDDLETVIPKKENSGEEEVCILNGRGGRGALARVVSLDKERYEGVLRLESSGRVVKGVKFEDFCLII
;
A
#
# COMPACT_ATOMS: atom_id res chain seq x y z
N SER A 1 -80.60 -34.01 31.43
CA SER A 1 -79.65 -33.59 30.38
C SER A 1 -78.26 -33.65 30.98
N SER A 2 -77.48 -34.71 30.74
CA SER A 2 -76.87 -35.16 29.47
C SER A 2 -75.43 -34.63 29.37
N GLU A 3 -74.49 -35.57 29.39
CA GLU A 3 -73.35 -35.72 28.44
C GLU A 3 -72.48 -34.47 28.12
N GLY A 4 -71.14 -34.53 28.10
CA GLY A 4 -70.21 -35.65 28.24
C GLY A 4 -68.88 -35.37 27.50
N LYS A 5 -67.95 -36.33 27.55
CA LYS A 5 -66.71 -36.48 26.74
C LYS A 5 -65.47 -35.62 27.05
N SER A 6 -64.44 -36.39 27.42
CA SER A 6 -63.00 -36.18 27.29
C SER A 6 -62.50 -35.79 25.89
N VAL A 7 -61.34 -35.12 25.84
CA VAL A 7 -60.26 -35.40 24.88
C VAL A 7 -58.93 -35.37 25.66
N LEU A 8 -58.06 -36.34 25.36
CA LEU A 8 -56.67 -36.44 25.81
C LEU A 8 -55.79 -35.71 24.79
N ASP A 9 -54.58 -35.31 25.17
CA ASP A 9 -53.37 -35.79 24.48
C ASP A 9 -52.14 -35.44 25.33
N ALA A 10 -51.19 -36.38 25.36
CA ALA A 10 -49.94 -36.27 26.07
C ALA A 10 -48.80 -36.37 25.05
N ASP A 11 -47.94 -35.35 25.01
CA ASP A 11 -46.65 -35.43 24.35
C ASP A 11 -45.56 -35.54 25.43
N GLU A 12 -45.24 -36.78 25.73
CA GLU A 12 -44.06 -37.22 26.46
C GLU A 12 -43.10 -37.79 25.41
N GLU A 13 -41.91 -37.20 25.24
CA GLU A 13 -40.70 -37.90 24.79
C GLU A 13 -39.47 -37.03 25.12
N GLU A 14 -38.50 -37.61 25.81
CA GLU A 14 -37.21 -36.98 26.10
C GLU A 14 -36.12 -37.54 25.19
N ASP A 15 -35.47 -36.70 24.37
CA ASP A 15 -34.21 -37.06 23.72
C ASP A 15 -33.00 -36.59 24.54
N HIS A 16 -32.67 -37.40 25.55
CA HIS A 16 -31.31 -37.49 26.06
C HIS A 16 -30.38 -38.05 24.96
N VAL A 17 -29.16 -37.51 24.82
CA VAL A 17 -27.87 -38.22 24.96
C VAL A 17 -26.70 -37.36 24.48
N SER A 18 -25.71 -37.25 25.35
CA SER A 18 -24.37 -36.71 25.09
C SER A 18 -23.50 -37.65 24.24
N ASN A 19 -22.57 -37.10 23.45
CA ASN A 19 -21.21 -37.61 23.23
C ASN A 19 -20.45 -36.58 22.37
N LEU A 20 -19.37 -35.94 22.86
CA LEU A 20 -18.00 -36.43 23.10
C LEU A 20 -17.07 -36.16 21.90
N ASP A 21 -15.83 -35.84 22.25
CA ASP A 21 -14.60 -35.88 21.43
C ASP A 21 -14.56 -34.98 20.18
N ASN A 22 -13.92 -33.81 20.33
CA ASN A 22 -13.33 -33.08 19.21
C ASN A 22 -11.80 -33.17 19.32
N GLU A 23 -11.17 -33.82 18.35
CA GLU A 23 -9.81 -34.34 18.45
C GLU A 23 -8.72 -33.27 18.65
N ALA A 24 -7.78 -33.56 19.55
CA ALA A 24 -6.48 -32.92 19.55
C ALA A 24 -5.57 -33.60 18.51
N GLN A 25 -5.27 -32.91 17.40
CA GLN A 25 -4.16 -33.28 16.52
C GLN A 25 -3.07 -32.21 16.56
N GLN A 26 -1.92 -32.61 17.09
CA GLN A 26 -0.73 -31.78 17.27
C GLN A 26 0.48 -32.53 16.70
N GLN A 27 1.43 -31.79 16.12
CA GLN A 27 2.72 -32.24 15.56
C GLN A 27 2.64 -33.03 14.23
N GLN A 28 3.59 -32.95 13.30
CA GLN A 28 4.98 -32.42 13.37
C GLN A 28 5.39 -31.79 12.01
N GLN A 29 6.23 -30.74 12.04
CA GLN A 29 7.09 -30.35 10.91
C GLN A 29 8.56 -30.43 11.38
N PRO A 30 9.49 -31.06 10.63
CA PRO A 30 10.89 -31.14 11.03
C PRO A 30 11.65 -29.83 10.78
N ALA A 31 12.44 -29.42 11.77
CA ALA A 31 13.27 -28.22 11.71
C ALA A 31 14.54 -28.41 10.86
N ALA A 32 14.97 -27.37 10.13
CA ALA A 32 16.20 -27.36 9.36
C ALA A 32 17.01 -26.05 9.47
N LYS A 33 17.83 -25.99 10.53
CA LYS A 33 19.20 -25.42 10.55
C LYS A 33 19.41 -23.97 10.06
N GLU A 34 19.32 -23.08 11.04
CA GLU A 34 20.19 -21.91 11.23
C GLU A 34 21.65 -22.12 10.74
N LYS A 35 22.21 -21.11 10.07
CA LYS A 35 23.65 -20.94 9.88
C LYS A 35 24.06 -19.46 9.96
N ASP A 36 24.48 -19.04 11.15
CA ASP A 36 25.31 -17.85 11.35
C ASP A 36 26.57 -17.92 10.46
N LYS A 37 26.87 -16.81 9.77
CA LYS A 37 28.20 -16.50 9.22
C LYS A 37 28.52 -15.01 9.32
N SER A 38 28.79 -14.57 10.55
CA SER A 38 29.74 -13.50 10.84
C SER A 38 30.95 -13.47 9.86
N LYS A 39 31.13 -12.36 9.13
CA LYS A 39 32.37 -12.06 8.38
C LYS A 39 32.77 -10.58 8.45
N GLN A 40 33.44 -10.26 9.54
CA GLN A 40 34.33 -9.12 9.73
C GLN A 40 35.40 -9.02 8.61
N ARG A 41 35.43 -7.91 7.87
CA ARG A 41 36.59 -7.45 7.06
C ARG A 41 36.73 -5.94 7.29
N LYS A 42 37.54 -5.54 8.28
CA LYS A 42 38.95 -5.17 8.13
C LYS A 42 39.15 -3.94 7.23
N SER A 43 39.31 -2.81 7.89
CA SER A 43 39.96 -1.60 7.39
C SER A 43 41.39 -1.89 6.88
N ARG A 44 41.85 -1.07 5.94
CA ARG A 44 43.29 -0.88 5.69
C ARG A 44 43.56 0.57 5.30
N TRP A 45 44.29 1.28 6.15
CA TRP A 45 44.92 2.57 5.84
C TRP A 45 46.15 2.38 4.93
N GLY A 46 46.46 3.45 4.20
CA GLY A 46 47.64 3.66 3.36
C GLY A 46 47.38 4.96 2.57
N LYS A 47 47.77 6.17 2.99
CA LYS A 47 48.85 6.71 3.84
C LYS A 47 50.08 7.17 3.04
N ASP A 48 49.93 8.36 2.46
CA ASP A 48 50.94 9.40 2.22
C ASP A 48 50.27 10.70 2.75
N GLY A 49 50.84 11.63 3.53
CA GLY A 49 52.24 11.97 3.81
C GLY A 49 52.80 12.87 2.71
N ASN A 50 53.29 14.11 2.89
CA ASN A 50 53.47 15.05 4.01
C ASN A 50 53.39 16.50 3.39
N ASP A 51 53.49 17.68 4.04
CA ASP A 51 53.78 18.13 5.40
C ASP A 51 53.12 19.53 5.65
N ALA A 52 52.88 20.02 6.88
CA ALA A 52 53.69 20.97 7.69
C ALA A 52 54.13 22.31 7.03
N HIS A 53 54.09 23.49 7.68
CA HIS A 53 53.61 23.92 9.02
C HIS A 53 53.48 25.47 9.06
N SER A 54 52.80 26.02 10.09
CA SER A 54 53.13 27.30 10.81
C SER A 54 52.05 28.41 10.93
N MET A 55 51.37 28.41 12.09
CA MET A 55 51.15 29.53 13.03
C MET A 55 50.59 30.92 12.60
N ASN A 56 49.25 31.07 12.73
CA ASN A 56 48.49 31.98 13.61
C ASN A 56 48.71 33.54 13.71
N PRO A 57 47.68 34.32 14.18
CA PRO A 57 47.38 35.70 13.73
C PRO A 57 47.64 36.80 14.81
N PRO A 58 47.33 38.13 14.61
CA PRO A 58 45.95 38.66 14.87
C PRO A 58 45.51 40.04 14.24
N LYS A 59 44.17 40.27 14.19
CA LYS A 59 43.38 41.53 14.46
C LYS A 59 43.55 42.86 13.68
N SER A 60 42.38 43.55 13.56
CA SER A 60 42.15 45.03 13.47
C SER A 60 42.44 45.74 12.13
N LYS A 61 41.84 46.89 11.76
CA LYS A 61 40.61 47.65 12.14
C LYS A 61 40.36 48.75 11.07
N ASP A 62 39.10 49.06 10.80
CA ASP A 62 38.49 50.37 10.43
C ASP A 62 39.09 51.35 9.39
N LEU A 63 38.15 52.12 8.77
CA LEU A 63 38.26 53.47 8.15
C LEU A 63 38.40 53.63 6.61
N HIS A 64 37.26 54.00 6.00
CA HIS A 64 37.01 55.18 5.14
C HIS A 64 38.19 55.88 4.42
N ASN A 65 38.05 56.15 3.11
CA ASN A 65 37.45 57.41 2.63
C ASN A 65 37.01 57.35 1.14
N ASN A 66 36.20 58.33 0.75
CA ASN A 66 35.69 58.64 -0.59
C ASN A 66 36.82 59.18 -1.52
N GLU A 67 36.67 59.58 -2.79
CA GLU A 67 35.50 60.04 -3.56
C GLU A 67 35.88 60.14 -5.06
N ALA A 68 34.97 59.85 -6.00
CA ALA A 68 34.97 60.46 -7.35
C ALA A 68 33.70 60.10 -8.13
N GLN A 69 33.03 61.10 -8.72
CA GLN A 69 31.76 60.98 -9.43
C GLN A 69 31.98 60.80 -10.95
N ASN A 70 31.09 60.09 -11.66
CA ASN A 70 30.18 60.74 -12.63
C ASN A 70 29.08 59.79 -13.16
N SER A 71 28.00 60.41 -13.63
CA SER A 71 26.76 59.86 -14.19
C SER A 71 26.88 59.10 -15.53
N LYS A 72 26.02 58.10 -15.74
CA LYS A 72 24.87 58.19 -16.68
C LYS A 72 23.97 56.94 -16.70
N GLN A 73 22.69 57.19 -16.98
CA GLN A 73 21.53 56.32 -16.88
C GLN A 73 21.15 55.72 -18.25
N LYS A 74 21.05 54.38 -18.39
CA LYS A 74 19.90 53.73 -19.06
C LYS A 74 19.84 52.19 -18.96
N LYS A 75 18.74 51.76 -18.36
CA LYS A 75 17.98 50.51 -18.54
C LYS A 75 18.02 49.90 -19.95
N ILE A 76 18.41 48.62 -20.06
CA ILE A 76 17.79 47.57 -20.90
C ILE A 76 17.75 46.28 -20.08
N GLU A 77 16.65 45.55 -20.12
CA GLU A 77 16.37 44.33 -19.34
C GLU A 77 16.40 43.08 -20.23
N HIS A 78 16.59 41.91 -19.59
CA HIS A 78 16.08 40.59 -20.00
C HIS A 78 16.43 40.00 -21.38
N GLU A 79 17.25 38.92 -21.40
CA GLU A 79 17.00 37.73 -22.21
C GLU A 79 17.95 36.56 -21.82
N GLN A 80 17.58 35.73 -20.83
CA GLN A 80 18.21 34.41 -20.60
C GLN A 80 17.45 33.53 -19.58
N ASP A 81 16.16 33.20 -19.82
CA ASP A 81 15.44 32.21 -18.97
C ASP A 81 14.26 31.50 -19.67
N SER A 82 14.39 31.17 -20.97
CA SER A 82 13.29 30.59 -21.78
C SER A 82 13.37 29.05 -21.94
N ASP A 83 14.56 28.46 -21.76
CA ASP A 83 14.82 27.05 -22.12
C ASP A 83 14.36 26.07 -21.03
N SER A 84 14.42 26.50 -19.76
CA SER A 84 14.07 25.70 -18.58
C SER A 84 12.58 25.30 -18.53
N GLU A 85 11.68 26.18 -18.95
CA GLU A 85 10.24 25.94 -18.85
C GLU A 85 9.67 25.12 -20.01
N GLN A 86 10.28 25.18 -21.21
CA GLN A 86 9.91 24.31 -22.32
C GLN A 86 10.26 22.85 -22.00
N GLU A 87 11.46 22.58 -21.50
CA GLU A 87 11.88 21.23 -21.10
C GLU A 87 10.98 20.66 -19.99
N TYR A 88 10.59 21.48 -19.01
CA TYR A 88 9.68 21.06 -17.93
C TYR A 88 8.27 20.73 -18.44
N LYS A 89 7.70 21.55 -19.33
CA LYS A 89 6.39 21.30 -19.97
C LYS A 89 6.43 20.06 -20.85
N GLU A 90 7.53 19.83 -21.57
CA GLU A 90 7.68 18.65 -22.42
C GLU A 90 7.86 17.36 -21.61
N LYS A 91 8.67 17.37 -20.54
CA LYS A 91 8.77 16.26 -19.56
C LYS A 91 7.40 15.94 -18.93
N LYS A 92 6.56 16.95 -18.65
CA LYS A 92 5.20 16.77 -18.13
C LYS A 92 4.25 16.17 -19.18
N LYS A 93 4.35 16.57 -20.46
CA LYS A 93 3.59 15.98 -21.57
C LYS A 93 4.01 14.53 -21.89
N LYS A 94 5.31 14.22 -21.87
CA LYS A 94 5.86 12.87 -22.05
C LYS A 94 5.41 11.92 -20.93
N LYS A 95 5.46 12.36 -19.66
CA LYS A 95 4.90 11.61 -18.52
C LYS A 95 3.38 11.38 -18.60
N LYS A 96 2.62 12.30 -19.20
CA LYS A 96 1.16 12.12 -19.39
C LYS A 96 0.89 11.05 -20.46
N HIS A 97 1.55 11.11 -21.62
CA HIS A 97 1.38 10.14 -22.71
C HIS A 97 1.87 8.73 -22.39
N GLN A 98 2.89 8.58 -21.53
CA GLN A 98 3.32 7.25 -21.05
C GLN A 98 2.27 6.55 -20.18
N LYS A 99 1.32 7.28 -19.59
CA LYS A 99 0.34 6.71 -18.65
C LYS A 99 -0.82 5.98 -19.34
N GLU A 100 -1.00 6.18 -20.65
CA GLU A 100 -2.15 5.69 -21.43
C GLU A 100 -1.80 4.49 -22.32
N LYS A 101 -0.50 4.12 -22.44
CA LYS A 101 -0.03 2.95 -23.20
C LYS A 101 0.47 1.84 -22.29
N TYR A 102 -0.44 1.25 -21.51
CA TYR A 102 -0.26 -0.11 -20.98
C TYR A 102 -1.09 -1.06 -21.85
N ASN A 103 -0.46 -1.65 -22.85
CA ASN A 103 -1.02 -2.76 -23.62
C ASN A 103 -1.01 -4.01 -22.74
N ASP A 104 -1.95 -4.93 -22.96
CA ASP A 104 -2.00 -6.21 -22.22
C ASP A 104 -0.83 -7.17 -22.55
N ASN A 105 0.04 -6.74 -23.48
CA ASN A 105 1.26 -7.39 -23.98
C ASN A 105 2.56 -6.73 -23.48
N ASP A 106 2.51 -5.60 -22.77
CA ASP A 106 3.71 -5.10 -22.08
C ASP A 106 4.07 -6.10 -20.97
N ASP A 107 5.37 -6.37 -20.76
CA ASP A 107 5.82 -7.35 -19.77
C ASP A 107 5.35 -6.94 -18.37
N GLU A 108 4.30 -7.60 -17.90
CA GLU A 108 3.63 -7.32 -16.62
C GLU A 108 4.64 -7.36 -15.47
N ASN A 109 5.63 -8.24 -15.53
CA ASN A 109 6.67 -8.38 -14.51
C ASN A 109 7.59 -7.14 -14.45
N SER A 110 7.84 -6.47 -15.58
CA SER A 110 8.63 -5.24 -15.63
C SER A 110 7.95 -4.02 -15.00
N ILE A 111 6.62 -4.08 -14.82
CA ILE A 111 5.78 -3.00 -14.31
C ILE A 111 5.40 -3.23 -12.84
N ARG A 112 5.39 -4.49 -12.39
CA ARG A 112 5.08 -4.87 -11.00
C ARG A 112 6.02 -4.20 -10.01
N LYS A 113 5.46 -3.84 -8.86
CA LYS A 113 6.18 -3.29 -7.70
C LYS A 113 5.98 -4.19 -6.50
N GLU A 114 7.02 -4.31 -5.68
CA GLU A 114 6.97 -4.99 -4.39
C GLU A 114 5.91 -4.39 -3.45
N ASN A 115 5.72 -3.06 -3.53
CA ASN A 115 4.81 -2.34 -2.65
C ASN A 115 3.41 -2.17 -3.28
N TRP A 116 2.41 -2.86 -2.73
CA TRP A 116 1.04 -2.85 -3.28
C TRP A 116 0.12 -1.83 -2.61
N ILE A 117 0.29 -1.59 -1.31
CA ILE A 117 -0.60 -0.71 -0.53
C ILE A 117 -0.69 0.72 -1.08
N ARG A 118 -1.90 1.29 -0.94
CA ARG A 118 -2.27 2.65 -1.33
C ARG A 118 -3.21 3.25 -0.29
N ARG A 119 -3.32 4.57 -0.28
CA ARG A 119 -4.35 5.28 0.49
C ARG A 119 -5.73 5.05 -0.12
N ASP A 120 -6.79 5.27 0.67
CA ASP A 120 -8.19 5.31 0.22
C ASP A 120 -8.72 3.94 -0.26
N ILE A 121 -8.12 2.84 0.22
CA ILE A 121 -8.57 1.46 0.01
C ILE A 121 -8.94 0.78 1.32
N ILE A 122 -9.85 -0.20 1.25
CA ILE A 122 -10.28 -1.04 2.38
C ILE A 122 -9.46 -2.33 2.39
N VAL A 123 -8.74 -2.60 3.48
CA VAL A 123 -7.92 -3.81 3.67
C VAL A 123 -8.44 -4.68 4.81
N ARG A 124 -8.02 -5.95 4.83
CA ARG A 124 -8.25 -6.90 5.93
C ARG A 124 -6.93 -7.19 6.64
N ILE A 125 -6.92 -7.19 7.97
CA ILE A 125 -5.74 -7.53 8.76
C ILE A 125 -5.65 -9.06 8.88
N ILE A 126 -4.54 -9.65 8.46
CA ILE A 126 -4.30 -11.11 8.52
C ILE A 126 -3.28 -11.51 9.59
N SER A 127 -2.63 -10.55 10.24
CA SER A 127 -1.73 -10.83 11.36
C SER A 127 -2.44 -11.44 12.57
N LYS A 128 -1.99 -12.62 13.00
CA LYS A 128 -2.34 -13.20 14.32
C LYS A 128 -1.41 -12.74 15.44
N LYS A 129 -0.28 -12.09 15.11
CA LYS A 129 0.75 -11.66 16.08
C LYS A 129 0.56 -10.21 16.51
N LEU A 130 0.13 -9.34 15.59
CA LEU A 130 -0.14 -7.93 15.86
C LEU A 130 -1.12 -7.78 17.06
N ARG A 131 -0.64 -7.14 18.13
CA ARG A 131 -1.40 -6.96 19.40
C ARG A 131 -2.06 -8.27 19.89
N SER A 132 -1.32 -9.37 19.84
CA SER A 132 -1.80 -10.72 20.22
C SER A 132 -3.05 -11.16 19.44
N GLY A 133 -3.19 -10.73 18.19
CA GLY A 133 -4.30 -11.09 17.32
C GLY A 133 -5.58 -10.26 17.52
N LYS A 134 -5.57 -9.21 18.37
CA LYS A 134 -6.75 -8.37 18.68
C LYS A 134 -7.50 -7.90 17.43
N TYR A 135 -6.79 -7.62 16.34
CA TYR A 135 -7.35 -7.07 15.10
C TYR A 135 -7.43 -8.09 13.94
N TYR A 136 -7.14 -9.36 14.20
CA TYR A 136 -7.16 -10.40 13.17
C TYR A 136 -8.54 -10.51 12.50
N LYS A 137 -8.56 -10.57 11.17
CA LYS A 137 -9.73 -10.53 10.27
C LYS A 137 -10.58 -9.25 10.30
N GLN A 138 -10.24 -8.24 11.09
CA GLN A 138 -10.94 -6.95 11.02
C GLN A 138 -10.62 -6.23 9.70
N LYS A 139 -11.60 -5.45 9.19
CA LYS A 139 -11.42 -4.55 8.06
C LYS A 139 -10.99 -3.16 8.54
N GLY A 140 -10.25 -2.44 7.71
CA GLY A 140 -9.89 -1.05 7.96
C GLY A 140 -9.56 -0.28 6.68
N VAL A 141 -9.54 1.04 6.77
CA VAL A 141 -9.21 1.97 5.68
C VAL A 141 -7.75 2.41 5.80
N ILE A 142 -7.00 2.41 4.70
CA ILE A 142 -5.65 2.98 4.69
C ILE A 142 -5.74 4.52 4.58
N LEU A 143 -5.51 5.21 5.71
CA LEU A 143 -5.47 6.68 5.79
C LEU A 143 -4.15 7.27 5.26
N LYS A 144 -3.04 6.51 5.35
CA LYS A 144 -1.71 6.95 4.94
C LYS A 144 -0.81 5.75 4.64
N VAL A 145 0.11 5.91 3.68
CA VAL A 145 1.22 4.97 3.45
C VAL A 145 2.53 5.63 3.86
N MET A 146 3.35 4.89 4.59
CA MET A 146 4.63 5.30 5.16
C MET A 146 5.71 4.32 4.70
N ASN A 147 6.91 4.84 4.39
CA ASN A 147 8.05 4.04 3.94
C ASN A 147 7.76 3.06 2.78
N LYS A 148 6.71 3.32 1.98
CA LYS A 148 6.14 2.49 0.90
C LYS A 148 5.39 1.22 1.34
N PHE A 149 5.77 0.60 2.47
CA PHE A 149 5.31 -0.73 2.90
C PHE A 149 4.43 -0.72 4.15
N THR A 150 4.48 0.33 4.98
CA THR A 150 3.67 0.42 6.20
C THR A 150 2.42 1.28 5.96
N ALA A 151 1.26 0.77 6.33
CA ALA A 151 -0.02 1.48 6.28
C ALA A 151 -0.40 2.01 7.67
N GLN A 152 -0.92 3.23 7.71
CA GLN A 152 -1.73 3.72 8.82
C GLN A 152 -3.19 3.33 8.52
N VAL A 153 -3.73 2.40 9.30
CA VAL A 153 -5.04 1.78 9.09
C VAL A 153 -6.00 2.21 10.18
N GLU A 154 -7.15 2.78 9.81
CA GLU A 154 -8.28 3.01 10.72
C GLU A 154 -9.26 1.83 10.64
N LEU A 155 -9.66 1.30 11.80
CA LEU A 155 -10.53 0.11 11.86
C LEU A 155 -12.00 0.47 11.61
N LEU A 156 -12.69 -0.37 10.82
CA LEU A 156 -14.11 -0.22 10.47
C LEU A 156 -15.07 -0.98 11.40
N ASP A 157 -14.56 -1.80 12.32
CA ASP A 157 -15.36 -2.50 13.33
C ASP A 157 -15.98 -1.46 14.29
N SER A 158 -17.30 -1.48 14.47
CA SER A 158 -18.02 -0.51 15.33
C SER A 158 -17.50 -0.43 16.78
N LYS A 159 -16.87 -1.48 17.31
CA LYS A 159 -16.25 -1.47 18.65
C LYS A 159 -14.85 -0.84 18.67
N ASN A 160 -14.21 -0.72 17.52
CA ASN A 160 -12.86 -0.17 17.35
C ASN A 160 -12.83 1.02 16.36
N ALA A 161 -13.97 1.56 15.94
CA ALA A 161 -14.03 2.75 15.07
C ALA A 161 -13.23 3.91 15.67
N ALA A 162 -12.57 4.71 14.82
CA ALA A 162 -11.53 5.67 15.20
C ALA A 162 -10.23 5.09 15.82
N THR A 163 -10.11 3.77 16.02
CA THR A 163 -8.81 3.15 16.37
C THR A 163 -7.93 3.09 15.14
N THR A 164 -6.82 3.83 15.17
CA THR A 164 -5.79 3.82 14.13
C THR A 164 -4.57 3.01 14.57
N ILE A 165 -4.02 2.20 13.67
CA ILE A 165 -2.83 1.37 13.91
C ILE A 165 -1.87 1.43 12.73
N GLU A 166 -0.58 1.19 12.99
CA GLU A 166 0.42 0.98 11.94
C GLU A 166 0.58 -0.51 11.69
N VAL A 167 0.52 -0.91 10.42
CA VAL A 167 0.56 -2.32 9.97
C VAL A 167 1.43 -2.41 8.71
N ASP A 168 2.30 -3.41 8.63
CA ASP A 168 3.05 -3.66 7.40
C ASP A 168 2.15 -4.33 6.33
N GLN A 169 2.46 -4.14 5.05
CA GLN A 169 1.68 -4.71 3.95
C GLN A 169 1.62 -6.25 4.00
N ASP A 170 2.64 -6.92 4.55
CA ASP A 170 2.69 -8.39 4.67
C ASP A 170 1.69 -8.92 5.74
N ASP A 171 1.24 -8.04 6.64
CA ASP A 171 0.21 -8.32 7.66
C ASP A 171 -1.22 -7.93 7.19
N LEU A 172 -1.36 -7.49 5.93
CA LEU A 172 -2.61 -7.03 5.30
C LEU A 172 -2.99 -7.88 4.07
N GLU A 173 -4.27 -7.82 3.72
CA GLU A 173 -4.85 -8.48 2.55
C GLU A 173 -5.83 -7.52 1.85
N THR A 174 -5.92 -7.60 0.53
CA THR A 174 -6.86 -6.87 -0.31
C THR A 174 -8.31 -7.29 -0.03
N VAL A 175 -9.25 -6.34 0.09
CA VAL A 175 -10.68 -6.65 0.13
C VAL A 175 -11.26 -6.61 -1.27
N ILE A 176 -11.74 -7.77 -1.73
CA ILE A 176 -12.45 -7.91 -3.00
C ILE A 176 -13.94 -7.65 -2.77
N PRO A 177 -14.61 -6.86 -3.64
CA PRO A 177 -16.06 -6.76 -3.68
C PRO A 177 -16.77 -8.11 -3.63
N LYS A 178 -17.97 -8.15 -3.05
CA LYS A 178 -18.79 -9.35 -3.15
C LYS A 178 -19.25 -9.56 -4.60
N LYS A 179 -19.55 -10.81 -4.95
CA LYS A 179 -20.12 -11.12 -6.28
C LYS A 179 -21.50 -10.47 -6.47
N GLU A 180 -22.30 -10.33 -5.40
CA GLU A 180 -23.58 -9.62 -5.43
C GLU A 180 -23.44 -8.10 -5.68
N ASN A 181 -22.32 -7.48 -5.26
CA ASN A 181 -22.07 -6.04 -5.40
C ASN A 181 -21.19 -5.71 -6.63
N SER A 182 -20.88 -6.71 -7.47
CA SER A 182 -19.96 -6.58 -8.59
C SER A 182 -20.56 -5.73 -9.72
N GLY A 183 -20.04 -4.52 -9.87
CA GLY A 183 -20.49 -3.51 -10.84
C GLY A 183 -20.90 -2.20 -10.17
N GLU A 184 -21.41 -2.28 -8.94
CA GLU A 184 -21.77 -1.13 -8.10
C GLU A 184 -20.57 -0.59 -7.33
N GLU A 185 -19.81 -1.48 -6.69
CA GLU A 185 -18.58 -1.13 -5.96
C GLU A 185 -17.40 -0.84 -6.91
N GLU A 186 -16.68 0.24 -6.63
CA GLU A 186 -15.44 0.61 -7.32
C GLU A 186 -14.21 -0.02 -6.66
N VAL A 187 -13.19 -0.29 -7.47
CA VAL A 187 -11.91 -0.84 -7.05
C VAL A 187 -10.74 -0.04 -7.61
N CYS A 188 -9.63 -0.04 -6.87
CA CYS A 188 -8.36 0.53 -7.30
C CYS A 188 -7.39 -0.60 -7.68
N ILE A 189 -6.77 -0.50 -8.85
CA ILE A 189 -5.71 -1.42 -9.29
C ILE A 189 -4.41 -1.09 -8.53
N LEU A 190 -3.87 -2.08 -7.82
CA LEU A 190 -2.72 -1.97 -6.92
C LEU A 190 -1.39 -2.33 -7.59
N ASN A 191 -1.42 -3.18 -8.62
CA ASN A 191 -0.25 -3.64 -9.38
C ASN A 191 -0.64 -4.16 -10.78
N GLY A 192 0.37 -4.58 -11.57
CA GLY A 192 0.16 -5.37 -12.79
C GLY A 192 -0.69 -4.70 -13.88
N ARG A 193 -1.45 -5.54 -14.60
CA ARG A 193 -2.34 -5.15 -15.71
C ARG A 193 -3.38 -4.11 -15.35
N GLY A 194 -3.80 -3.34 -16.36
CA GLY A 194 -4.76 -2.22 -16.20
C GLY A 194 -4.16 -0.94 -15.63
N GLY A 195 -3.01 -1.01 -14.96
CA GLY A 195 -2.18 0.14 -14.61
C GLY A 195 -2.32 0.57 -13.15
N ARG A 196 -1.19 0.61 -12.44
CA ARG A 196 -1.12 0.89 -11.00
C ARG A 196 -1.78 2.22 -10.62
N GLY A 197 -2.89 2.15 -9.89
CA GLY A 197 -3.68 3.28 -9.40
C GLY A 197 -4.78 3.74 -10.35
N ALA A 198 -5.17 2.93 -11.33
CA ALA A 198 -6.39 3.12 -12.10
C ALA A 198 -7.62 2.71 -11.26
N LEU A 199 -8.70 3.47 -11.38
CA LEU A 199 -10.02 3.09 -10.86
C LEU A 199 -10.74 2.21 -11.88
N ALA A 200 -11.51 1.25 -11.39
CA ALA A 200 -12.24 0.30 -12.20
C ALA A 200 -13.50 -0.22 -11.48
N ARG A 201 -14.41 -0.82 -12.24
CA ARG A 201 -15.53 -1.64 -11.72
C ARG A 201 -15.33 -3.11 -12.02
N VAL A 202 -15.76 -3.96 -11.09
CA VAL A 202 -15.72 -5.41 -11.26
C VAL A 202 -16.80 -5.85 -12.26
N VAL A 203 -16.41 -6.53 -13.32
CA VAL A 203 -17.32 -7.14 -14.31
C VAL A 203 -17.62 -8.60 -13.95
N SER A 204 -16.60 -9.33 -13.49
CA SER A 204 -16.76 -10.69 -12.96
C SER A 204 -15.60 -11.08 -12.05
N LEU A 205 -15.84 -12.07 -11.18
CA LEU A 205 -14.88 -12.64 -10.25
C LEU A 205 -14.83 -14.15 -10.39
N ASP A 206 -13.62 -14.69 -10.47
CA ASP A 206 -13.29 -16.11 -10.48
C ASP A 206 -12.52 -16.45 -9.20
N LYS A 207 -13.20 -17.18 -8.30
CA LYS A 207 -12.64 -17.55 -6.98
C LYS A 207 -11.73 -18.78 -7.05
N GLU A 208 -11.77 -19.55 -8.13
CA GLU A 208 -10.93 -20.74 -8.29
C GLU A 208 -9.54 -20.33 -8.79
N ARG A 209 -9.48 -19.33 -9.68
CA ARG A 209 -8.23 -18.75 -10.21
C ARG A 209 -7.73 -17.51 -9.46
N TYR A 210 -8.50 -17.01 -8.49
CA TYR A 210 -8.24 -15.76 -7.76
C TYR A 210 -8.04 -14.57 -8.71
N GLU A 211 -8.93 -14.47 -9.71
CA GLU A 211 -8.85 -13.54 -10.83
C GLU A 211 -10.14 -12.74 -11.02
N GLY A 212 -10.01 -11.48 -11.42
CA GLY A 212 -11.11 -10.60 -11.80
C GLY A 212 -11.06 -10.19 -13.28
N VAL A 213 -12.23 -9.84 -13.80
CA VAL A 213 -12.37 -9.03 -15.02
C VAL A 213 -12.82 -7.65 -14.60
N LEU A 214 -12.05 -6.62 -14.95
CA LEU A 214 -12.26 -5.24 -14.50
C LEU A 214 -12.53 -4.32 -15.70
N ARG A 215 -13.44 -3.35 -15.56
CA ARG A 215 -13.64 -2.26 -16.52
C ARG A 215 -13.00 -0.99 -15.97
N LEU A 216 -12.03 -0.42 -16.68
CA LEU A 216 -11.35 0.81 -16.27
C LEU A 216 -12.28 2.02 -16.41
N GLU A 217 -12.44 2.82 -15.36
CA GLU A 217 -13.28 4.04 -15.39
C GLU A 217 -12.77 5.08 -16.40
N SER A 218 -11.44 5.19 -16.55
CA SER A 218 -10.80 6.21 -17.40
C SER A 218 -10.97 6.00 -18.91
N SER A 219 -11.33 4.79 -19.35
CA SER A 219 -11.31 4.41 -20.77
C SER A 219 -12.41 3.44 -21.19
N GLY A 220 -13.20 2.91 -20.24
CA GLY A 220 -14.17 1.85 -20.49
C GLY A 220 -13.56 0.50 -20.90
N ARG A 221 -12.24 0.39 -21.05
CA ARG A 221 -11.53 -0.83 -21.45
C ARG A 221 -11.73 -1.93 -20.42
N VAL A 222 -11.98 -3.14 -20.91
CA VAL A 222 -12.08 -4.35 -20.07
C VAL A 222 -10.72 -5.06 -20.03
N VAL A 223 -10.18 -5.25 -18.82
CA VAL A 223 -8.94 -5.96 -18.52
C VAL A 223 -9.31 -7.30 -17.87
N LYS A 224 -8.72 -8.40 -18.34
CA LYS A 224 -9.04 -9.78 -17.89
C LYS A 224 -7.87 -10.38 -17.12
N GLY A 225 -8.16 -11.29 -16.19
CA GLY A 225 -7.14 -12.06 -15.47
C GLY A 225 -6.35 -11.23 -14.45
N VAL A 226 -6.93 -10.15 -13.93
CA VAL A 226 -6.29 -9.32 -12.89
C VAL A 226 -6.34 -10.10 -11.58
N LYS A 227 -5.20 -10.33 -10.91
CA LYS A 227 -5.18 -11.13 -9.67
C LYS A 227 -5.87 -10.41 -8.52
N PHE A 228 -6.45 -11.15 -7.58
CA PHE A 228 -7.05 -10.55 -6.38
C PHE A 228 -6.04 -9.72 -5.55
N GLU A 229 -4.75 -10.09 -5.53
CA GLU A 229 -3.70 -9.26 -4.92
C GLU A 229 -3.46 -7.90 -5.64
N ASP A 230 -3.92 -7.78 -6.89
CA ASP A 230 -3.66 -6.62 -7.75
C ASP A 230 -4.81 -5.61 -7.80
N PHE A 231 -5.91 -5.82 -7.08
CA PHE A 231 -6.97 -4.81 -6.96
C PHE A 231 -7.70 -4.88 -5.61
N CYS A 232 -8.28 -3.77 -5.19
CA CYS A 232 -8.87 -3.65 -3.86
C CYS A 232 -10.04 -2.65 -3.86
N LEU A 233 -11.08 -2.94 -3.08
CA LEU A 233 -12.21 -2.05 -2.81
C LEU A 233 -11.72 -0.68 -2.30
N ILE A 234 -12.26 0.41 -2.87
CA ILE A 234 -12.07 1.78 -2.35
C ILE A 234 -13.16 2.16 -1.35
N ILE A 235 -12.95 3.26 -0.63
CA ILE A 235 -13.96 3.90 0.23
C ILE A 235 -14.95 4.76 -0.55
#